data_AF-A0AAW0XTA5-F1
#
_entry.id   AF-A0AAW0XTA5-F1
#
_cell.length_a   1.000
_cell.length_b   1.000
_cell.length_c   1.000
_cell.angle_alpha   90.00
_cell.angle_beta   90.00
_cell.angle_gamma   90.00
#
_symmetry.space_group_name_H-M   'P 1'
#
loop_
_entity.id
_entity.type
_entity.pdbx_description
1 polymer ?
#
loop_
_entity_poly.entity_id
_entity_poly.type
_entity_poly.pdbx_seq_one_letter_code
_entity_poly.pdbx_strand_id
1 'polypeptide(L)'
;MAAFIAKITPITPRIIRILGCNPGPMTLQGTNTYLIGTGKRVHHTPGHTTDHVVLELTEEGSVFSGDCILGEGTAVFEDLQTYMVSLKLILELQPKVIYPGHGPMIDDPVVKIQHYIAHRIQRENQILKVLNDSLVKYMLPMEIVKLIYKDTPEHLHLAAENNVNHHLQKLFKDGVIYNQGNKWCLTSRRNHL
;
A
#
# COMPACT_ATOMS: atom_id res chain seq x y z
N MET A 1 15.32 -7.89 5.74
CA MET A 1 16.34 -7.46 4.76
C MET A 1 16.19 -5.97 4.55
N ALA A 2 17.29 -5.22 4.43
CA ALA A 2 17.22 -3.81 4.05
C ALA A 2 16.65 -3.71 2.62
N ALA A 3 15.69 -2.81 2.40
CA ALA A 3 15.11 -2.59 1.08
C ALA A 3 16.19 -2.09 0.11
N PHE A 4 16.30 -2.72 -1.06
CA PHE A 4 17.20 -2.26 -2.12
C PHE A 4 16.46 -1.26 -3.00
N ILE A 5 16.61 0.04 -2.71
CA ILE A 5 16.00 1.10 -3.52
C ILE A 5 16.73 1.17 -4.88
N ALA A 6 15.96 1.32 -5.96
CA ALA A 6 16.47 1.51 -7.31
C ALA A 6 17.61 2.55 -7.37
N LYS A 7 18.71 2.24 -8.06
CA LYS A 7 19.86 3.15 -8.18
C LYS A 7 19.49 4.35 -9.05
N ILE A 8 19.24 5.49 -8.41
CA ILE A 8 18.97 6.76 -9.07
C ILE A 8 20.31 7.41 -9.45
N THR A 9 20.56 7.58 -10.74
CA THR A 9 21.78 8.16 -11.29
C THR A 9 21.44 9.49 -11.98
N PRO A 10 21.91 10.64 -11.48
CA PRO A 10 21.88 11.88 -12.25
C PRO A 10 22.78 11.74 -13.48
N ILE A 11 22.22 11.99 -14.67
CA ILE A 11 22.95 11.98 -15.94
C ILE A 11 23.29 13.40 -16.36
N THR A 12 22.31 14.30 -16.25
CA THR A 12 22.47 15.75 -16.45
C THR A 12 21.64 16.49 -15.40
N PRO A 13 21.71 17.84 -15.30
CA PRO A 13 20.83 18.59 -14.40
C PRO A 13 19.33 18.29 -14.56
N ARG A 14 18.91 17.91 -15.78
CA ARG A 14 17.51 17.63 -16.14
C ARG A 14 17.18 16.16 -16.35
N ILE A 15 18.17 15.27 -16.38
CA ILE A 15 17.93 13.85 -16.70
C ILE A 15 18.42 13.00 -15.55
N ILE A 16 17.52 12.20 -14.98
CA ILE A 16 17.87 11.11 -14.08
C ILE A 16 17.55 9.77 -14.74
N ARG A 17 18.34 8.78 -14.40
CA ARG A 17 18.10 7.38 -14.74
C ARG A 17 17.80 6.61 -13.45
N ILE A 18 16.68 5.91 -13.42
CA ILE A 18 16.30 4.97 -12.37
C ILE A 18 16.47 3.57 -12.95
N LEU A 19 17.33 2.77 -12.33
CA LEU A 19 17.52 1.38 -12.71
C LEU A 19 16.52 0.51 -11.95
N GLY A 20 15.58 -0.12 -12.66
CA GLY A 20 14.62 -1.06 -12.10
C GLY A 20 15.31 -2.26 -11.46
N CYS A 21 14.77 -2.73 -10.35
CA CYS A 21 15.31 -3.84 -9.56
C CYS A 21 14.99 -5.22 -10.17
N ASN A 22 15.02 -5.33 -11.50
CA ASN A 22 14.60 -6.50 -12.26
C ASN A 22 15.72 -7.03 -13.20
N PRO A 23 16.89 -7.42 -12.67
CA PRO A 23 17.97 -7.97 -13.51
C PRO A 23 17.56 -9.33 -14.11
N GLY A 24 18.09 -9.64 -15.28
CA GLY A 24 17.76 -10.87 -15.99
C GLY A 24 18.39 -10.96 -17.39
N PRO A 25 18.26 -12.10 -18.08
CA PRO A 25 18.90 -12.30 -19.39
C PRO A 25 18.50 -11.24 -20.44
N MET A 26 17.28 -10.72 -20.35
CA MET A 26 16.73 -9.72 -21.28
C MET A 26 16.82 -8.28 -20.75
N THR A 27 16.93 -8.09 -19.44
CA THR A 27 16.97 -6.78 -18.77
C THR A 27 18.36 -6.41 -18.28
N LEU A 28 19.35 -7.29 -18.45
CA LEU A 28 20.73 -7.14 -17.99
C LEU A 28 20.78 -6.81 -16.49
N GLN A 29 21.36 -5.67 -16.11
CA GLN A 29 21.40 -5.18 -14.74
C GLN A 29 20.05 -4.66 -14.22
N GLY A 30 19.04 -4.53 -15.09
CA GLY A 30 17.71 -3.99 -14.79
C GLY A 30 17.21 -3.03 -15.89
N THR A 31 15.91 -2.77 -15.90
CA THR A 31 15.29 -1.84 -16.85
C THR A 31 15.72 -0.39 -16.56
N ASN A 32 16.29 0.30 -17.54
CA ASN A 32 16.55 1.74 -17.41
C ASN A 32 15.27 2.53 -17.64
N THR A 33 14.84 3.28 -16.63
CA THR A 33 13.77 4.27 -16.72
C THR A 33 14.38 5.67 -16.63
N TYR A 34 13.98 6.58 -17.50
CA TYR A 34 14.50 7.95 -17.50
C TYR A 34 13.37 8.92 -17.16
N LEU A 35 13.66 9.85 -16.26
CA LEU A 35 12.78 10.99 -15.99
C LEU A 35 13.52 12.26 -16.39
N ILE A 36 12.83 13.08 -17.18
CA ILE A 36 13.34 14.34 -17.73
C ILE A 36 12.58 15.48 -17.05
N GLY A 37 13.28 16.29 -16.26
CA GLY A 37 12.70 17.38 -15.48
C GLY A 37 13.62 17.86 -14.36
N THR A 38 13.14 18.80 -13.57
CA THR A 38 13.82 19.42 -12.44
C THR A 38 13.14 19.03 -11.12
N GLY A 39 13.62 19.56 -9.98
CA GLY A 39 12.98 19.33 -8.68
C GLY A 39 13.31 18.01 -7.97
N LYS A 40 12.54 17.71 -6.91
CA LYS A 40 12.63 16.46 -6.12
C LYS A 40 11.90 15.35 -6.87
N ARG A 41 12.65 14.60 -7.65
CA ARG A 41 12.10 13.68 -8.66
C ARG A 41 11.69 12.31 -8.14
N VAL A 42 12.11 11.91 -6.94
CA VAL A 42 11.91 10.54 -6.46
C VAL A 42 11.53 10.52 -4.99
N HIS A 43 10.43 9.86 -4.69
CA HIS A 43 9.87 9.67 -3.35
C HIS A 43 9.86 8.17 -3.03
N HIS A 44 10.61 7.75 -2.00
CA HIS A 44 10.54 6.37 -1.53
C HIS A 44 9.16 6.14 -0.89
N THR A 45 8.38 5.25 -1.48
CA THR A 45 6.97 5.00 -1.15
C THR A 45 6.73 3.51 -0.91
N PRO A 46 7.42 2.92 0.09
CA PRO A 46 7.33 1.50 0.35
C PRO A 46 5.91 1.08 0.78
N GLY A 47 5.66 -0.22 0.74
CA GLY A 47 4.42 -0.82 1.21
C GLY A 47 3.78 -1.68 0.15
N HIS A 48 3.75 -1.23 -1.12
CA HIS A 48 3.47 -2.13 -2.24
C HIS A 48 4.56 -3.20 -2.32
N THR A 49 5.81 -2.74 -2.48
CA THR A 49 7.04 -3.48 -2.22
C THR A 49 7.94 -2.65 -1.31
N THR A 50 8.95 -3.28 -0.71
CA THR A 50 9.91 -2.56 0.15
C THR A 50 10.74 -1.49 -0.59
N ASP A 51 10.96 -1.65 -1.88
CA ASP A 51 11.77 -0.78 -2.74
C ASP A 51 10.96 0.19 -3.62
N HIS A 52 9.63 0.20 -3.46
CA HIS A 52 8.74 1.00 -4.31
C HIS A 52 9.05 2.49 -4.22
N VAL A 53 9.08 3.16 -5.39
CA VAL A 53 9.27 4.61 -5.51
C VAL A 53 8.17 5.24 -6.36
N VAL A 54 7.84 6.48 -6.03
CA VAL A 54 6.98 7.35 -6.82
C VAL A 54 7.85 8.45 -7.43
N LEU A 55 7.60 8.78 -8.69
CA LEU A 55 8.33 9.83 -9.37
C LEU A 55 7.48 11.09 -9.49
N GLU A 56 8.08 12.24 -9.25
CA GLU A 56 7.41 13.55 -9.39
C GLU A 56 8.06 14.33 -10.53
N LEU A 57 7.23 14.84 -11.42
CA LEU A 57 7.61 15.83 -12.41
C LEU A 57 7.09 17.19 -11.96
N THR A 58 7.92 17.92 -11.22
CA THR A 58 7.56 19.16 -10.52
C THR A 58 7.00 20.23 -11.47
N GLU A 59 7.55 20.36 -12.68
CA GLU A 59 7.10 21.36 -13.66
C GLU A 59 5.65 21.19 -14.08
N GLU A 60 5.17 19.95 -14.11
CA GLU A 60 3.78 19.64 -14.46
C GLU A 60 2.90 19.43 -13.23
N GLY A 61 3.49 19.29 -12.03
CA GLY A 61 2.78 18.85 -10.84
C GLY A 61 2.23 17.42 -11.00
N SER A 62 2.89 16.61 -11.83
CA SER A 62 2.48 15.25 -12.18
C SER A 62 3.22 14.22 -11.34
N VAL A 63 2.53 13.11 -11.02
CA VAL A 63 3.12 12.00 -10.27
C VAL A 63 2.99 10.69 -11.07
N PHE A 64 4.09 9.95 -11.20
CA PHE A 64 4.08 8.59 -11.75
C PHE A 64 4.05 7.60 -10.58
N SER A 65 2.89 7.00 -10.34
CA SER A 65 2.63 6.27 -9.09
C SER A 65 3.09 4.82 -9.08
N GLY A 66 3.50 4.28 -10.23
CA GLY A 66 3.77 2.85 -10.37
C GLY A 66 2.56 2.03 -9.89
N ASP A 67 2.82 1.03 -9.06
CA ASP A 67 1.78 0.17 -8.48
C ASP A 67 1.30 0.64 -7.11
N CYS A 68 1.75 1.81 -6.65
CA CYS A 68 1.24 2.38 -5.40
C CYS A 68 -0.21 2.85 -5.56
N ILE A 69 -0.56 3.49 -6.68
CA ILE A 69 -1.93 3.94 -7.01
C ILE A 69 -2.19 3.55 -8.46
N LEU A 70 -3.34 2.92 -8.72
CA LEU A 70 -3.74 2.39 -10.03
C LEU A 70 -4.89 3.22 -10.59
N GLY A 71 -5.00 3.28 -11.92
CA GLY A 71 -6.09 3.99 -12.59
C GLY A 71 -7.46 3.39 -12.27
N GLU A 72 -7.52 2.07 -12.18
CA GLU A 72 -8.73 1.30 -11.85
C GLU A 72 -8.51 0.38 -10.64
N GLY A 73 -9.58 0.14 -9.88
CA GLY A 73 -9.53 -0.70 -8.68
C GLY A 73 -8.62 -0.15 -7.58
N THR A 74 -8.04 -1.06 -6.79
CA THR A 74 -7.07 -0.72 -5.72
C THR A 74 -5.84 -1.62 -5.81
N ALA A 75 -4.67 -1.14 -5.38
CA ALA A 75 -3.42 -1.90 -5.41
C ALA A 75 -3.33 -2.97 -4.31
N VAL A 76 -2.49 -3.99 -4.54
CA VAL A 76 -2.01 -4.93 -3.51
C VAL A 76 -0.79 -4.36 -2.77
N PHE A 77 -0.45 -4.93 -1.62
CA PHE A 77 0.66 -4.45 -0.80
C PHE A 77 1.23 -5.55 0.09
N GLU A 78 2.53 -5.48 0.38
CA GLU A 78 3.24 -6.34 1.33
C GLU A 78 3.05 -5.88 2.79
N ASP A 79 3.00 -4.57 3.04
CA ASP A 79 2.83 -4.00 4.38
C ASP A 79 1.88 -2.80 4.38
N LEU A 80 0.69 -2.97 4.97
CA LEU A 80 -0.35 -1.94 4.96
C LEU A 80 0.04 -0.69 5.76
N GLN A 81 0.74 -0.83 6.88
CA GLN A 81 1.09 0.31 7.72
C GLN A 81 2.01 1.27 6.95
N THR A 82 3.05 0.72 6.34
CA THR A 82 4.00 1.45 5.50
C THR A 82 3.32 2.01 4.26
N TYR A 83 2.46 1.22 3.61
CA TYR A 83 1.69 1.66 2.44
C TYR A 83 0.79 2.87 2.75
N MET A 84 0.14 2.90 3.91
CA MET A 84 -0.70 4.04 4.33
C MET A 84 0.11 5.32 4.59
N VAL A 85 1.37 5.20 5.04
CA VAL A 85 2.29 6.34 5.15
C VAL A 85 2.64 6.86 3.76
N SER A 86 2.94 5.96 2.82
CA SER A 86 3.21 6.32 1.42
C SER A 86 2.04 7.04 0.75
N LEU A 87 0.79 6.56 0.95
CA LEU A 87 -0.40 7.25 0.43
C LEU A 87 -0.54 8.68 1.00
N LYS A 88 -0.26 8.87 2.29
CA LYS A 88 -0.31 10.21 2.92
C LYS A 88 0.78 11.13 2.36
N LEU A 89 2.00 10.62 2.16
CA LEU A 89 3.07 11.36 1.51
C LEU A 89 2.64 11.82 0.11
N ILE A 90 2.09 10.92 -0.71
CA ILE A 90 1.64 11.26 -2.07
C ILE A 90 0.49 12.29 -2.03
N LEU A 91 -0.40 12.21 -1.04
CA LEU A 91 -1.46 13.20 -0.84
C LEU A 91 -0.89 14.60 -0.51
N GLU A 92 0.17 14.67 0.29
CA GLU A 92 0.86 15.92 0.64
C GLU A 92 1.58 16.56 -0.55
N LEU A 93 1.94 15.80 -1.58
CA LEU A 93 2.48 16.34 -2.84
C LEU A 93 1.43 17.14 -3.64
N GLN A 94 0.14 16.98 -3.34
CA GLN A 94 -0.98 17.59 -4.06
C GLN A 94 -0.86 17.48 -5.59
N PRO A 95 -0.68 16.26 -6.14
CA PRO A 95 -0.50 16.08 -7.58
C PRO A 95 -1.73 16.57 -8.36
N LYS A 96 -1.49 17.23 -9.49
CA LYS A 96 -2.52 17.65 -10.44
C LYS A 96 -3.04 16.49 -11.28
N VAL A 97 -2.16 15.53 -11.57
CA VAL A 97 -2.48 14.31 -12.31
C VAL A 97 -1.61 13.17 -11.80
N ILE A 98 -2.15 11.93 -11.82
CA ILE A 98 -1.36 10.72 -11.59
C ILE A 98 -1.35 9.86 -12.84
N TYR A 99 -0.15 9.42 -13.22
CA TYR A 99 0.12 8.42 -14.26
C TYR A 99 0.45 7.07 -13.59
N PRO A 100 -0.52 6.15 -13.49
CA PRO A 100 -0.30 4.88 -12.81
C PRO A 100 0.50 3.88 -13.66
N GLY A 101 1.05 2.86 -13.01
CA GLY A 101 1.65 1.71 -13.70
C GLY A 101 0.62 0.90 -14.49
N HIS A 102 -0.64 0.89 -14.02
CA HIS A 102 -1.75 0.20 -14.65
C HIS A 102 -3.05 1.01 -14.62
N GLY A 103 -3.84 0.88 -15.69
CA GLY A 103 -5.12 1.58 -15.85
C GLY A 103 -4.99 2.98 -16.46
N PRO A 104 -6.10 3.72 -16.59
CA PRO A 104 -6.12 5.07 -17.14
C PRO A 104 -5.42 6.09 -16.23
N MET A 105 -5.06 7.25 -16.78
CA MET A 105 -4.60 8.38 -15.97
C MET A 105 -5.69 8.84 -15.00
N ILE A 106 -5.27 9.49 -13.91
CA ILE A 106 -6.16 9.96 -12.84
C ILE A 106 -6.14 11.48 -12.83
N ASP A 107 -7.24 12.09 -13.29
CA ASP A 107 -7.43 13.55 -13.36
C ASP A 107 -7.85 14.18 -12.02
N ASP A 108 -8.39 13.38 -11.09
CA ASP A 108 -8.72 13.79 -9.71
C ASP A 108 -7.87 13.04 -8.66
N PRO A 109 -6.54 13.29 -8.58
CA PRO A 109 -5.64 12.52 -7.70
C PRO A 109 -6.02 12.54 -6.23
N VAL A 110 -6.39 13.70 -5.69
CA VAL A 110 -6.74 13.87 -4.28
C VAL A 110 -7.92 12.97 -3.92
N VAL A 111 -8.96 12.96 -4.76
CA VAL A 111 -10.15 12.12 -4.56
C VAL A 111 -9.77 10.64 -4.60
N LYS A 112 -8.95 10.23 -5.58
CA LYS A 112 -8.48 8.85 -5.71
C LYS A 112 -7.66 8.37 -4.52
N ILE A 113 -6.72 9.18 -4.03
CA ILE A 113 -5.88 8.86 -2.87
C ILE A 113 -6.73 8.76 -1.59
N GLN A 114 -7.65 9.72 -1.39
CA GLN A 114 -8.58 9.67 -0.27
C GLN A 114 -9.48 8.45 -0.32
N HIS A 115 -9.95 8.06 -1.50
CA HIS A 115 -10.70 6.82 -1.70
C HIS A 115 -9.87 5.59 -1.30
N TYR A 116 -8.60 5.51 -1.71
CA TYR A 116 -7.69 4.44 -1.29
C TYR A 116 -7.57 4.36 0.24
N ILE A 117 -7.28 5.48 0.89
CA ILE A 117 -7.15 5.59 2.36
C ILE A 117 -8.45 5.16 3.05
N ALA A 118 -9.59 5.71 2.61
CA ALA A 118 -10.90 5.43 3.19
C ALA A 118 -11.28 3.95 3.05
N HIS A 119 -11.02 3.35 1.88
CA HIS A 119 -11.30 1.94 1.63
C HIS A 119 -10.53 1.02 2.59
N ARG A 120 -9.27 1.35 2.92
CA ARG A 120 -8.49 0.57 3.91
C ARG A 120 -9.01 0.76 5.33
N ILE A 121 -9.32 1.99 5.73
CA ILE A 121 -9.89 2.28 7.06
C ILE A 121 -11.24 1.58 7.24
N GLN A 122 -12.08 1.58 6.19
CA GLN A 122 -13.37 0.87 6.21
C GLN A 122 -13.17 -0.62 6.48
N ARG A 123 -12.17 -1.25 5.84
CA ARG A 123 -11.85 -2.67 6.07
C ARG A 123 -11.36 -2.93 7.50
N GLU A 124 -10.52 -2.05 8.06
CA GLU A 124 -10.11 -2.15 9.47
C GLU A 124 -11.31 -2.09 10.42
N ASN A 125 -12.22 -1.15 10.18
CA ASN A 125 -13.43 -0.99 11.00
C ASN A 125 -14.32 -2.24 10.92
N GLN A 126 -14.44 -2.89 9.76
CA GLN A 126 -15.15 -4.15 9.62
C GLN A 126 -14.51 -5.28 10.43
N ILE A 127 -13.17 -5.39 10.42
CA ILE A 127 -12.42 -6.38 11.21
C ILE A 127 -12.60 -6.13 12.70
N LEU A 128 -12.44 -4.89 13.15
CA LEU A 128 -12.64 -4.52 14.55
C LEU A 128 -14.05 -4.81 15.03
N LYS A 129 -15.06 -4.52 14.20
CA LYS A 129 -16.46 -4.86 14.48
C LYS A 129 -16.64 -6.36 14.64
N VAL A 130 -16.09 -7.17 13.74
CA VAL A 130 -16.15 -8.65 13.83
C VAL A 130 -15.50 -9.15 15.12
N LEU A 131 -14.32 -8.64 15.48
CA LEU A 131 -13.64 -9.03 16.72
C LEU A 131 -14.40 -8.60 17.97
N ASN A 132 -15.07 -7.44 17.94
CA ASN A 132 -15.87 -6.92 19.05
C ASN A 132 -17.17 -7.72 19.25
N ASP A 133 -17.86 -8.04 18.16
CA ASP A 133 -19.19 -8.66 18.20
C ASP A 133 -19.11 -10.21 18.33
N SER A 134 -17.90 -10.77 18.28
CA SER A 134 -17.67 -12.21 18.38
C SER A 134 -18.01 -12.77 19.76
N LEU A 135 -18.71 -13.90 19.78
CA LEU A 135 -18.96 -14.68 21.01
C LEU A 135 -17.72 -15.42 21.50
N VAL A 136 -16.74 -15.64 20.62
CA VAL A 136 -15.46 -16.26 20.97
C VAL A 136 -14.39 -15.20 21.16
N LYS A 137 -13.58 -15.33 22.22
CA LYS A 137 -12.55 -14.35 22.57
C LYS A 137 -11.46 -14.21 21.49
N TYR A 138 -11.13 -15.28 20.78
CA TYR A 138 -10.04 -15.30 19.80
C TYR A 138 -10.55 -15.87 18.47
N MET A 139 -10.20 -15.22 17.35
CA MET A 139 -10.63 -15.62 15.99
C MET A 139 -9.45 -15.86 15.06
N LEU A 140 -9.56 -16.87 14.20
CA LEU A 140 -8.65 -17.10 13.07
C LEU A 140 -8.94 -16.11 11.92
N PRO A 141 -7.94 -15.75 11.10
CA PRO A 141 -8.14 -14.87 9.94
C PRO A 141 -9.24 -15.36 8.99
N MET A 142 -9.28 -16.65 8.66
CA MET A 142 -10.34 -17.21 7.82
C MET A 142 -11.76 -17.11 8.42
N GLU A 143 -11.90 -17.14 9.76
CA GLU A 143 -13.20 -16.93 10.41
C GLU A 143 -13.68 -15.48 10.22
N ILE A 144 -12.75 -14.53 10.30
CA ILE A 144 -13.01 -13.11 10.03
C ILE A 144 -13.37 -12.92 8.54
N VAL A 145 -12.67 -13.58 7.62
CA VAL A 145 -12.96 -13.54 6.18
C VAL A 145 -14.40 -13.97 5.91
N LYS A 146 -14.83 -15.12 6.45
CA LYS A 146 -16.20 -15.64 6.24
C LYS A 146 -17.29 -14.71 6.74
N LEU A 147 -17.00 -13.85 7.73
CA LEU A 147 -17.95 -12.88 8.25
C LEU A 147 -17.99 -11.57 7.46
N ILE A 148 -16.86 -11.12 6.91
CA ILE A 148 -16.78 -9.87 6.15
C ILE A 148 -17.09 -10.07 4.66
N TYR A 149 -16.64 -11.18 4.07
CA TYR A 149 -16.69 -11.47 2.63
C TYR A 149 -17.79 -12.48 2.27
N LYS A 150 -19.00 -12.31 2.82
CA LYS A 150 -20.12 -13.27 2.67
C LYS A 150 -20.49 -13.57 1.21
N ASP A 151 -20.43 -12.55 0.36
CA ASP A 151 -20.82 -12.65 -1.06
C ASP A 151 -19.61 -12.89 -1.99
N THR A 152 -18.42 -13.12 -1.43
CA THR A 152 -17.20 -13.38 -2.21
C THR A 152 -17.07 -14.87 -2.52
N PRO A 153 -16.84 -15.28 -3.78
CA PRO A 153 -16.61 -16.68 -4.15
C PRO A 153 -15.50 -17.34 -3.31
N GLU A 154 -15.68 -18.61 -2.93
CA GLU A 154 -14.73 -19.33 -2.05
C GLU A 154 -13.30 -19.40 -2.62
N HIS A 155 -13.15 -19.50 -3.94
CA HIS A 155 -11.83 -19.53 -4.57
C HIS A 155 -11.04 -18.21 -4.38
N LEU A 156 -11.71 -17.11 -3.99
CA LEU A 156 -11.09 -15.83 -3.64
C LEU A 156 -10.86 -15.65 -2.14
N HIS A 157 -11.31 -16.58 -1.28
CA HIS A 157 -11.16 -16.44 0.17
C HIS A 157 -9.70 -16.45 0.63
N LEU A 158 -8.82 -17.17 -0.07
CA LEU A 158 -7.38 -17.13 0.24
C LEU A 158 -6.78 -15.73 -0.02
N ALA A 159 -7.19 -15.07 -1.10
CA ALA A 159 -6.77 -13.70 -1.37
C ALA A 159 -7.35 -12.71 -0.35
N ALA A 160 -8.61 -12.92 0.06
CA ALA A 160 -9.25 -12.14 1.12
C ALA A 160 -8.56 -12.35 2.48
N GLU A 161 -8.14 -13.58 2.81
CA GLU A 161 -7.40 -13.89 4.04
C GLU A 161 -6.04 -13.19 4.06
N ASN A 162 -5.32 -13.18 2.94
CA ASN A 162 -4.08 -12.40 2.82
C ASN A 162 -4.33 -10.91 3.08
N ASN A 163 -5.39 -10.34 2.49
CA ASN A 163 -5.77 -8.94 2.76
C ASN A 163 -6.09 -8.70 4.24
N VAL A 164 -6.92 -9.56 4.86
CA VAL A 164 -7.25 -9.49 6.29
C VAL A 164 -6.00 -9.60 7.16
N ASN A 165 -5.05 -10.47 6.83
CA ASN A 165 -3.80 -10.59 7.56
C ASN A 165 -2.99 -9.29 7.56
N HIS A 166 -2.87 -8.58 6.43
CA HIS A 166 -2.18 -7.28 6.43
C HIS A 166 -2.87 -6.25 7.35
N HIS A 167 -4.20 -6.24 7.38
CA HIS A 167 -4.95 -5.39 8.31
C HIS A 167 -4.73 -5.78 9.77
N LEU A 168 -4.77 -7.07 10.10
CA LEU A 168 -4.50 -7.58 11.44
C LEU A 168 -3.07 -7.25 11.91
N GLN A 169 -2.08 -7.42 11.04
CA GLN A 169 -0.69 -7.05 11.34
C GLN A 169 -0.54 -5.56 11.60
N LYS A 170 -1.18 -4.70 10.82
CA LYS A 170 -1.19 -3.26 11.08
C LYS A 170 -1.86 -2.95 12.43
N LEU A 171 -3.07 -3.45 12.68
CA LEU A 171 -3.80 -3.22 13.93
C LEU A 171 -3.02 -3.71 15.17
N PHE A 172 -2.24 -4.78 15.01
CA PHE A 172 -1.33 -5.29 16.04
C PHE A 172 -0.16 -4.33 16.30
N LYS A 173 0.49 -3.83 15.24
CA LYS A 173 1.54 -2.81 15.35
C LYS A 173 1.01 -1.52 15.98
N ASP A 174 -0.26 -1.18 15.71
CA ASP A 174 -0.95 -0.03 16.28
C ASP A 174 -1.42 -0.28 17.74
N GLY A 175 -1.23 -1.48 18.29
CA GLY A 175 -1.58 -1.86 19.67
C GLY A 175 -3.07 -2.11 19.92
N VAL A 176 -3.89 -2.11 18.87
CA VAL A 176 -5.36 -2.23 18.95
C VAL A 176 -5.81 -3.67 19.22
N ILE A 177 -5.07 -4.64 18.67
CA ILE A 177 -5.37 -6.07 18.80
C ILE A 177 -4.15 -6.85 19.29
N TYR A 178 -4.39 -8.06 19.78
CA TYR A 178 -3.37 -9.00 20.23
C TYR A 178 -3.44 -10.32 19.44
N ASN A 179 -2.29 -10.99 19.27
CA ASN A 179 -2.17 -12.30 18.62
C ASN A 179 -1.79 -13.38 19.64
N GLN A 180 -2.55 -14.47 19.67
CA GLN A 180 -2.20 -15.71 20.37
C GLN A 180 -2.21 -16.89 19.40
N GLY A 181 -1.04 -17.30 18.91
CA GLY A 181 -0.91 -18.49 18.06
C GLY A 181 -1.75 -18.42 16.78
N ASN A 182 -1.70 -17.28 16.08
CA ASN A 182 -2.51 -16.96 14.88
C ASN A 182 -4.00 -16.73 15.14
N LYS A 183 -4.42 -16.61 16.39
CA LYS A 183 -5.76 -16.16 16.75
C LYS A 183 -5.73 -14.73 17.29
N TRP A 184 -6.68 -13.92 16.85
CA TRP A 184 -6.70 -12.48 17.06
C TRP A 184 -7.85 -12.07 17.97
N CYS A 185 -7.60 -11.08 18.82
CA CYS A 185 -8.61 -10.49 19.71
C CYS A 185 -8.32 -9.01 19.95
N LEU A 186 -9.32 -8.25 20.39
CA LEU A 186 -9.10 -6.87 20.83
C LEU A 186 -8.16 -6.84 22.04
N THR A 187 -7.25 -5.87 22.08
CA THR A 187 -6.48 -5.59 23.28
C THR A 187 -7.47 -5.13 24.36
N SER A 188 -7.63 -5.90 25.44
CA SER A 188 -8.40 -5.44 26.59
C SER A 188 -7.75 -4.17 27.13
N ARG A 189 -8.44 -3.03 27.09
CA ARG A 189 -8.04 -1.87 27.89
C ARG A 189 -7.94 -2.38 29.32
N ARG A 190 -6.75 -2.33 29.93
CA ARG A 190 -6.66 -2.42 31.38
C ARG A 190 -7.59 -1.32 31.89
N ASN A 191 -8.67 -1.70 32.56
CA ASN A 191 -9.33 -0.79 33.48
C ASN A 191 -8.24 -0.34 34.43
N HIS A 192 -7.78 0.90 34.27
CA HIS A 192 -7.06 1.60 35.32
C HIS A 192 -8.06 1.75 36.47
N LEU A 193 -8.04 0.79 37.39
CA LEU A 193 -8.38 1.01 38.79
C LEU A 193 -7.25 1.84 39.42
#